data_AF-A0A9X4G5N3-F1
#
_entry.id   AF-A0A9X4G5N3-F1
#
_cell.length_a   1.000
_cell.length_b   1.000
_cell.length_c   1.000
_cell.angle_alpha   90.00
_cell.angle_beta   90.00
_cell.angle_gamma   90.00
#
_symmetry.space_group_name_H-M   'P 1'
#
loop_
_entity.id
_entity.type
_entity.pdbx_description
1 polymer ?
#
loop_
_entity_poly.entity_id
_entity_poly.type
_entity_poly.pdbx_seq_one_letter_code
_entity_poly.pdbx_strand_id
1 'polypeptide(L)'
;MKIDKTILFIAIAIISLVLILFAVGQYLNIKEIMAIFASGIVTSVGWSVSSYLNNRSFLRGEFIKNKDKLTSLIDEYFKELNTLFEAVKTTEQDVEDYISDHAEDIRLKAEQIHRVFSGDVRFLSAKSCNSLISEPLDYFSDHLTRNEKLQQFKKQILAEIDTLYEEWLKTL
;
A
#
# COMPACT_ATOMS: atom_id res chain seq x y z
N MET A 1 -0.81 24.52 -34.52
CA MET A 1 -0.74 23.07 -34.29
C MET A 1 0.38 22.82 -33.29
N LYS A 2 0.09 22.53 -32.01
CA LYS A 2 1.13 22.23 -31.02
C LYS A 2 1.55 20.78 -31.21
N ILE A 3 2.74 20.56 -31.77
CA ILE A 3 3.32 19.22 -31.83
C ILE A 3 3.64 18.80 -30.39
N ASP A 4 3.11 17.66 -29.99
CA ASP A 4 3.39 17.07 -28.67
C ASP A 4 4.90 16.80 -28.56
N LYS A 5 5.52 17.33 -27.51
CA LYS A 5 6.97 17.17 -27.26
C LYS A 5 7.37 15.70 -27.17
N THR A 6 6.45 14.83 -26.77
CA THR A 6 6.63 13.38 -26.68
C THR A 6 6.81 12.75 -28.06
N ILE A 7 6.00 13.17 -29.04
CA ILE A 7 6.07 12.70 -30.43
C ILE A 7 7.38 13.15 -31.08
N LEU A 8 7.78 14.40 -30.83
CA LEU A 8 9.05 14.94 -31.33
C LEU A 8 10.26 14.15 -30.78
N PHE A 9 10.24 13.81 -29.49
CA PHE A 9 11.33 13.07 -28.85
C PHE A 9 11.44 11.64 -29.40
N ILE A 10 10.31 10.97 -29.59
CA ILE A 10 10.25 9.62 -30.21
C ILE A 10 10.77 9.69 -31.65
N ALA A 11 10.36 10.68 -32.43
CA ALA A 11 10.82 10.85 -33.81
C ALA A 11 12.34 11.09 -33.89
N ILE A 12 12.90 11.94 -33.02
CA ILE A 12 14.34 12.19 -32.95
C ILE A 12 15.10 10.91 -32.55
N ALA A 13 14.58 10.14 -31.59
CA ALA A 13 15.20 8.88 -31.16
C ALA A 13 15.23 7.85 -32.29
N ILE A 14 14.14 7.71 -33.05
CA ILE A 14 14.05 6.81 -34.21
C ILE A 14 15.02 7.26 -35.32
N ILE A 15 15.06 8.54 -35.65
CA ILE A 15 15.96 9.08 -36.68
C ILE A 15 17.42 8.87 -36.28
N SER A 16 17.75 9.09 -35.02
CA SER A 16 19.10 8.86 -34.47
C SER A 16 19.51 7.40 -34.54
N LEU A 17 18.59 6.48 -34.21
CA LEU A 17 18.82 5.04 -34.32
C LEU A 17 19.08 4.61 -35.78
N VAL A 18 18.30 5.13 -36.73
CA VAL A 18 18.46 4.83 -38.16
C VAL A 18 19.79 5.37 -38.70
N LEU A 19 20.20 6.58 -38.30
CA LEU A 19 21.49 7.16 -38.70
C LEU A 19 22.68 6.36 -38.17
N ILE A 20 22.61 5.90 -36.91
CA ILE A 20 23.65 5.06 -36.31
C ILE A 20 23.75 3.71 -37.04
N LEU A 21 22.61 3.07 -37.33
CA LEU A 21 22.58 1.80 -38.08
C LEU A 21 23.10 1.95 -39.50
N PHE A 22 22.84 3.09 -40.17
CA PHE A 22 23.35 3.36 -41.52
C PHE A 22 24.87 3.62 -41.51
N ALA A 23 25.39 4.37 -40.54
CA ALA A 23 26.81 4.65 -40.40
C ALA A 23 27.61 3.38 -40.04
N VAL A 24 27.05 2.51 -39.21
CA VAL A 24 27.69 1.26 -38.76
C VAL A 24 27.51 0.13 -39.78
N GLY A 25 26.38 0.09 -40.50
CA GLY A 25 26.07 -0.93 -41.50
C GLY A 25 26.96 -0.91 -42.75
N GLN A 26 27.68 0.19 -43.00
CA GLN A 26 28.70 0.27 -44.05
C GLN A 26 29.92 -0.63 -43.77
N TYR A 27 30.10 -1.08 -42.51
CA TYR A 27 31.25 -1.85 -42.05
C TYR A 27 30.89 -3.22 -41.46
N LEU A 28 29.61 -3.55 -41.32
CA LEU A 28 29.13 -4.80 -40.69
C LEU A 28 28.46 -5.73 -41.70
N ASN A 29 28.67 -7.03 -41.51
CA ASN A 29 28.00 -8.06 -42.28
C ASN A 29 26.54 -8.22 -41.82
N ILE A 30 25.65 -8.72 -42.69
CA ILE A 30 24.20 -8.88 -42.37
C ILE A 30 23.99 -9.70 -41.09
N LYS A 31 24.85 -10.71 -40.84
CA LYS A 31 24.82 -11.53 -39.63
C LYS A 31 25.11 -10.73 -38.36
N GLU A 32 26.03 -9.77 -38.42
CA GLU A 32 26.41 -8.92 -37.29
C GLU A 32 25.32 -7.89 -36.98
N ILE A 33 24.71 -7.32 -38.03
CA ILE A 33 23.53 -6.45 -37.89
C ILE A 33 22.39 -7.20 -37.21
N MET A 34 22.09 -8.43 -37.64
CA MET A 34 21.07 -9.28 -37.02
C MET A 34 21.40 -9.61 -35.56
N ALA A 35 22.67 -9.85 -35.23
CA ALA A 35 23.11 -10.11 -33.86
C ALA A 35 22.94 -8.89 -32.95
N ILE A 36 23.24 -7.68 -33.44
CA ILE A 36 23.04 -6.41 -32.71
C ILE A 36 21.54 -6.15 -32.47
N PHE A 37 20.69 -6.38 -33.48
CA PHE A 37 19.24 -6.26 -33.29
C PHE A 37 18.70 -7.28 -32.29
N ALA A 38 19.11 -8.55 -32.41
CA ALA A 38 18.69 -9.60 -31.49
C ALA A 38 19.13 -9.28 -30.05
N SER A 39 20.36 -8.83 -29.84
CA SER A 39 20.86 -8.47 -28.50
C SER A 39 20.16 -7.24 -27.94
N GLY A 40 19.85 -6.24 -28.76
CA GLY A 40 19.07 -5.07 -28.37
C GLY A 40 17.64 -5.42 -27.93
N ILE A 41 16.96 -6.31 -28.68
CA ILE A 41 15.63 -6.79 -28.32
C ILE A 41 15.68 -7.60 -27.01
N VAL A 42 16.59 -8.57 -26.90
CA VAL A 42 16.71 -9.39 -25.69
C VAL A 42 17.03 -8.51 -24.47
N THR A 43 17.93 -7.54 -24.61
CA THR A 43 18.29 -6.62 -23.55
C THR A 43 17.11 -5.75 -23.14
N SER A 44 16.43 -5.12 -24.10
CA SER A 44 15.27 -4.26 -23.80
C SER A 44 14.12 -5.03 -23.14
N VAL A 45 13.82 -6.25 -23.60
CA VAL A 45 12.83 -7.13 -22.96
C VAL A 45 13.29 -7.49 -21.54
N GLY A 46 14.56 -7.86 -21.36
CA GLY A 46 15.14 -8.17 -20.05
C GLY A 46 14.98 -7.01 -19.06
N TRP A 47 15.37 -5.81 -19.45
CA TRP A 47 15.21 -4.61 -18.61
C TRP A 47 13.73 -4.27 -18.33
N SER A 48 12.85 -4.46 -19.31
CA SER A 48 11.41 -4.22 -19.13
C SER A 48 10.81 -5.19 -18.11
N VAL A 49 11.14 -6.47 -18.20
CA VAL A 49 10.71 -7.51 -17.25
C VAL A 49 11.32 -7.24 -15.87
N SER A 50 12.62 -6.96 -15.79
CA SER A 50 13.28 -6.62 -14.51
C SER A 50 12.67 -5.38 -13.87
N SER A 51 12.41 -4.33 -14.65
CA SER A 51 11.76 -3.11 -14.15
C SER A 51 10.35 -3.39 -13.65
N TYR A 52 9.57 -4.18 -14.40
CA TYR A 52 8.24 -4.60 -14.00
C TYR A 52 8.25 -5.40 -12.68
N LEU A 53 9.10 -6.43 -12.59
CA LEU A 53 9.22 -7.27 -11.40
C LEU A 53 9.74 -6.49 -10.19
N ASN A 54 10.69 -5.58 -10.38
CA ASN A 54 11.26 -4.77 -9.31
C ASN A 54 10.23 -3.79 -8.75
N ASN A 55 9.48 -3.11 -9.62
CA ASN A 55 8.40 -2.22 -9.19
C ASN A 55 7.31 -3.00 -8.42
N ARG A 56 6.92 -4.17 -8.92
CA ARG A 56 5.93 -5.05 -8.27
C ARG A 56 6.40 -5.50 -6.88
N SER A 57 7.64 -5.92 -6.77
CA SER A 57 8.25 -6.37 -5.51
C SER A 57 8.39 -5.23 -4.50
N PHE A 58 8.80 -4.04 -4.97
CA PHE A 58 8.89 -2.83 -4.15
C PHE A 58 7.52 -2.43 -3.59
N LEU A 59 6.49 -2.34 -4.44
CA LEU A 59 5.13 -2.03 -4.01
C LEU A 59 4.61 -3.04 -2.99
N ARG A 60 4.84 -4.34 -3.22
CA ARG A 60 4.49 -5.40 -2.26
C ARG A 60 5.19 -5.23 -0.91
N GLY A 61 6.48 -4.93 -0.91
CA GLY A 61 7.26 -4.72 0.32
C GLY A 61 6.78 -3.51 1.12
N GLU A 62 6.58 -2.37 0.45
CA GLU A 62 6.05 -1.16 1.09
C GLU A 62 4.63 -1.38 1.61
N PHE A 63 3.81 -2.13 0.90
CA PHE A 63 2.45 -2.43 1.32
C PHE A 63 2.41 -3.31 2.58
N ILE A 64 3.18 -4.40 2.61
CA ILE A 64 3.30 -5.28 3.79
C ILE A 64 3.78 -4.48 5.00
N LYS A 65 4.82 -3.66 4.83
CA LYS A 65 5.34 -2.83 5.92
C LYS A 65 4.31 -1.86 6.49
N ASN A 66 3.48 -1.26 5.63
CA ASN A 66 2.41 -0.36 6.08
C ASN A 66 1.25 -1.11 6.73
N LYS A 67 0.91 -2.31 6.23
CA LYS A 67 -0.03 -3.23 6.87
C LYS A 67 0.43 -3.56 8.29
N ASP A 68 1.65 -4.07 8.43
CA ASP A 68 2.21 -4.49 9.72
C ASP A 68 2.23 -3.33 10.73
N LYS A 69 2.57 -2.12 10.26
CA LYS A 69 2.53 -0.92 11.09
C LYS A 69 1.10 -0.59 11.55
N LEU A 70 0.11 -0.69 10.67
CA LEU A 70 -1.29 -0.44 11.05
C LEU A 70 -1.80 -1.51 12.02
N THR A 71 -1.51 -2.78 11.76
CA THR A 71 -1.82 -3.90 12.66
C THR A 71 -1.21 -3.68 14.04
N SER A 72 0.05 -3.26 14.11
CA SER A 72 0.72 -2.95 15.38
C SER A 72 0.02 -1.82 16.15
N LEU A 73 -0.42 -0.76 15.46
CA LEU A 73 -1.17 0.34 16.08
C LEU A 73 -2.52 -0.13 16.64
N ILE A 74 -3.23 -0.97 15.88
CA ILE A 74 -4.48 -1.58 16.34
C ILE A 74 -4.24 -2.48 17.56
N ASP A 75 -3.19 -3.30 17.53
CA ASP A 75 -2.84 -4.19 18.63
C ASP A 75 -2.53 -3.43 19.92
N GLU A 76 -1.73 -2.36 19.81
CA GLU A 76 -1.39 -1.47 20.92
C GLU A 76 -2.63 -0.75 21.45
N TYR A 77 -3.46 -0.22 20.54
CA TYR A 77 -4.73 0.43 20.87
C TYR A 77 -5.62 -0.44 21.74
N PHE A 78 -5.88 -1.68 21.31
CA PHE A 78 -6.73 -2.62 22.05
C PHE A 78 -6.08 -3.13 23.34
N LYS A 79 -4.74 -3.22 23.40
CA LYS A 79 -4.02 -3.66 24.59
C LYS A 79 -4.15 -2.63 25.72
N GLU A 80 -3.93 -1.36 25.42
CA GLU A 80 -4.08 -0.27 26.39
C GLU A 80 -5.55 -0.07 26.77
N LEU A 81 -6.49 -0.14 25.82
CA LEU A 81 -7.93 -0.14 26.14
C LEU A 81 -8.32 -1.25 27.12
N ASN A 82 -7.83 -2.47 26.91
CA ASN A 82 -8.11 -3.57 27.82
C ASN A 82 -7.54 -3.31 29.22
N THR A 83 -6.36 -2.68 29.30
CA THR A 83 -5.72 -2.28 30.56
C THR A 83 -6.53 -1.20 31.28
N LEU A 84 -7.03 -0.21 30.53
CA LEU A 84 -7.94 0.82 31.05
C LEU A 84 -9.25 0.22 31.54
N PHE A 85 -9.81 -0.75 30.82
CA PHE A 85 -11.04 -1.44 31.24
C PHE A 85 -10.80 -2.18 32.56
N GLU A 86 -9.70 -2.93 32.67
CA GLU A 86 -9.37 -3.70 33.88
C GLU A 86 -9.06 -2.84 35.12
N ALA A 87 -8.61 -1.60 34.92
CA ALA A 87 -8.28 -0.70 36.02
C ALA A 87 -9.53 -0.22 36.78
N VAL A 88 -9.51 -0.40 38.10
CA VAL A 88 -10.64 -0.13 39.03
C VAL A 88 -11.02 1.36 39.10
N LYS A 89 -10.08 2.26 38.79
CA LYS A 89 -10.28 3.72 38.92
C LYS A 89 -10.59 4.41 37.59
N THR A 90 -10.60 3.69 36.48
CA THR A 90 -10.83 4.27 35.16
C THR A 90 -12.25 4.80 35.07
N THR A 91 -12.38 6.05 34.65
CA THR A 91 -13.65 6.69 34.35
C THR A 91 -13.98 6.56 32.86
N GLU A 92 -15.24 6.77 32.50
CA GLU A 92 -15.65 6.82 31.09
C GLU A 92 -14.91 7.92 30.32
N GLN A 93 -14.64 9.06 30.96
CA GLN A 93 -13.85 10.15 30.39
C GLN A 93 -12.42 9.73 30.07
N ASP A 94 -11.76 8.95 30.94
CA ASP A 94 -10.39 8.47 30.68
C ASP A 94 -10.34 7.56 29.44
N VAL A 95 -11.40 6.77 29.22
CA VAL A 95 -11.55 5.92 28.04
C VAL A 95 -11.84 6.77 26.80
N GLU A 96 -12.73 7.74 26.90
CA GLU A 96 -13.07 8.65 25.80
C GLU A 96 -11.86 9.48 25.34
N ASP A 97 -11.10 10.06 26.27
CA ASP A 97 -9.89 10.81 25.99
C ASP A 97 -8.86 9.93 25.27
N TYR A 98 -8.64 8.70 25.78
CA TYR A 98 -7.73 7.75 25.14
C TYR A 98 -8.17 7.38 23.72
N ILE A 99 -9.45 7.08 23.53
CA ILE A 99 -10.02 6.73 22.22
C ILE A 99 -9.86 7.89 21.24
N SER A 100 -10.20 9.11 21.67
CA SER A 100 -10.14 10.30 20.83
C SER A 100 -8.73 10.54 20.28
N ASP A 101 -7.72 10.42 21.16
CA ASP A 101 -6.32 10.62 20.77
C ASP A 101 -5.80 9.51 19.84
N HIS A 102 -6.09 8.23 20.14
CA HIS A 102 -5.44 7.10 19.47
C HIS A 102 -6.21 6.58 18.25
N ALA A 103 -7.55 6.65 18.26
CA ALA A 103 -8.36 6.26 17.11
C ALA A 103 -8.16 7.24 15.93
N GLU A 104 -7.94 8.52 16.22
CA GLU A 104 -7.60 9.52 15.20
C GLU A 104 -6.24 9.23 14.55
N ASP A 105 -5.23 8.84 15.33
CA ASP A 105 -3.93 8.42 14.81
C ASP A 105 -4.04 7.20 13.87
N ILE A 106 -4.84 6.21 14.24
CA ILE A 106 -5.15 5.05 13.39
C ILE A 106 -5.83 5.50 12.10
N ARG A 107 -6.82 6.39 12.18
CA ARG A 107 -7.54 6.92 11.02
C ARG A 107 -6.60 7.68 10.08
N LEU A 108 -5.80 8.60 10.61
CA LEU A 108 -4.83 9.37 9.84
C LEU A 108 -3.81 8.45 9.17
N LYS A 109 -3.37 7.40 9.85
CA LYS A 109 -2.45 6.42 9.28
C LYS A 109 -3.11 5.64 8.14
N ALA A 110 -4.34 5.17 8.32
CA ALA A 110 -5.10 4.48 7.29
C ALA A 110 -5.30 5.36 6.04
N GLU A 111 -5.64 6.64 6.24
CA GLU A 111 -5.77 7.61 5.14
C GLU A 111 -4.44 7.95 4.46
N GLN A 112 -3.35 8.06 5.21
CA GLN A 112 -2.02 8.26 4.64
C GLN A 112 -1.68 7.11 3.70
N ILE A 113 -1.93 5.88 4.12
CA ILE A 113 -1.67 4.70 3.30
C ILE A 113 -2.53 4.73 2.03
N HIS A 114 -3.83 5.03 2.16
CA HIS A 114 -4.71 5.19 1.02
C HIS A 114 -4.21 6.20 -0.02
N ARG A 115 -3.66 7.34 0.44
CA ARG A 115 -3.08 8.37 -0.43
C ARG A 115 -1.80 7.92 -1.13
N VAL A 116 -0.92 7.22 -0.41
CA VAL A 116 0.39 6.80 -0.95
C VAL A 116 0.25 5.72 -2.03
N PHE A 117 -0.72 4.81 -1.89
CA PHE A 117 -0.94 3.71 -2.85
C PHE A 117 -2.04 4.03 -3.89
N SER A 118 -2.29 5.32 -4.16
CA SER A 118 -3.13 5.79 -5.28
C SER A 118 -4.61 5.39 -5.20
N GLY A 119 -5.25 5.53 -4.03
CA GLY A 119 -6.72 5.55 -3.92
C GLY A 119 -7.44 4.20 -4.10
N ASP A 120 -6.81 3.18 -4.66
CA ASP A 120 -7.44 1.87 -4.84
C ASP A 120 -7.27 0.96 -3.62
N VAL A 121 -6.43 1.36 -2.66
CA VAL A 121 -6.08 0.51 -1.54
C VAL A 121 -6.46 1.14 -0.22
N ARG A 122 -7.22 0.40 0.58
CA ARG A 122 -7.60 0.74 1.95
C ARG A 122 -7.31 -0.47 2.81
N PHE A 123 -6.65 -0.26 3.94
CA PHE A 123 -6.45 -1.32 4.93
C PHE A 123 -7.55 -1.35 5.98
N LEU A 124 -8.32 -0.27 6.09
CA LEU A 124 -9.42 -0.15 7.03
C LEU A 124 -10.50 0.70 6.39
N SER A 125 -11.76 0.26 6.49
CA SER A 125 -12.88 1.04 6.00
C SER A 125 -13.17 2.23 6.92
N ALA A 126 -13.78 3.28 6.35
CA ALA A 126 -14.24 4.43 7.14
C ALA A 126 -15.25 4.01 8.22
N LYS A 127 -16.06 2.97 7.94
CA LYS A 127 -16.98 2.40 8.93
C LYS A 127 -16.21 1.88 10.13
N SER A 128 -15.17 1.08 9.90
CA SER A 128 -14.37 0.49 10.97
C SER A 128 -13.55 1.52 11.73
N CYS A 129 -13.05 2.57 11.07
CA CYS A 129 -12.47 3.73 11.75
C CYS A 129 -13.48 4.40 12.71
N ASN A 130 -14.72 4.59 12.28
CA ASN A 130 -15.75 5.18 13.14
C ASN A 130 -16.16 4.24 14.28
N SER A 131 -16.25 2.94 14.00
CA SER A 131 -16.51 1.91 15.04
C SER A 131 -15.42 1.88 16.10
N LEU A 132 -14.15 2.14 15.76
CA LEU A 132 -13.06 2.24 16.74
C LEU A 132 -13.31 3.34 17.77
N ILE A 133 -14.04 4.40 17.39
CA ILE A 133 -14.38 5.52 18.26
C ILE A 133 -15.62 5.18 19.12
N SER A 134 -16.68 4.67 18.50
CA SER A 134 -17.98 4.52 19.17
C SER A 134 -18.14 3.23 19.97
N GLU A 135 -17.71 2.09 19.42
CA GLU A 135 -18.06 0.78 20.00
C GLU A 135 -17.35 0.49 21.33
N PRO A 136 -16.07 0.85 21.56
CA PRO A 136 -15.45 0.62 22.85
C PRO A 136 -16.13 1.35 24.00
N LEU A 137 -16.66 2.57 23.77
CA LEU A 137 -17.43 3.32 24.79
C LEU A 137 -18.69 2.57 25.19
N ASP A 138 -19.43 2.04 24.21
CA ASP A 138 -20.63 1.23 24.46
C ASP A 138 -20.31 -0.03 25.29
N TYR A 139 -19.13 -0.63 25.07
CA TYR A 139 -18.69 -1.81 25.80
C TYR A 139 -18.28 -1.49 27.24
N PHE A 140 -17.72 -0.31 27.50
CA PHE A 140 -17.28 0.08 28.84
C PHE A 140 -18.41 0.03 29.87
N SER A 141 -19.63 0.37 29.44
CA SER A 141 -20.85 0.35 30.25
C SER A 141 -21.30 -1.06 30.69
N ASP A 142 -20.85 -2.13 30.02
CA ASP A 142 -21.26 -3.52 30.29
C ASP A 142 -20.14 -4.31 31.00
N HIS A 143 -20.09 -4.18 32.33
CA HIS A 143 -19.03 -4.76 33.16
C HIS A 143 -18.88 -6.29 33.07
N LEU A 144 -19.93 -7.03 32.69
CA LEU A 144 -19.88 -8.49 32.67
C LEU A 144 -19.25 -9.03 31.39
N THR A 145 -19.49 -8.37 30.24
CA THR A 145 -19.08 -8.89 28.93
C THR A 145 -18.11 -8.00 28.16
N ARG A 146 -17.72 -6.82 28.72
CA ARG A 146 -16.85 -5.85 28.04
C ARG A 146 -15.57 -6.42 27.47
N ASN A 147 -14.85 -7.28 28.19
CA ASN A 147 -13.57 -7.82 27.73
C ASN A 147 -13.77 -8.78 26.56
N GLU A 148 -14.83 -9.60 26.60
CA GLU A 148 -15.16 -10.52 25.51
C GLU A 148 -15.57 -9.74 24.25
N LYS A 149 -16.43 -8.71 24.40
CA LYS A 149 -16.84 -7.83 23.31
C LYS A 149 -15.65 -7.09 22.70
N LEU A 150 -14.77 -6.54 23.53
CA LEU A 150 -13.56 -5.84 23.08
C LEU A 150 -12.61 -6.77 22.30
N GLN A 151 -12.42 -8.00 22.77
CA GLN A 151 -11.59 -9.00 22.07
C GLN A 151 -12.22 -9.48 20.77
N GLN A 152 -13.55 -9.64 20.71
CA GLN A 152 -14.24 -9.95 19.46
C GLN A 152 -14.12 -8.80 18.46
N PHE A 153 -14.29 -7.56 18.92
CA PHE A 153 -14.15 -6.38 18.07
C PHE A 153 -12.74 -6.24 17.51
N LYS A 154 -11.71 -6.44 18.35
CA LYS A 154 -10.31 -6.53 17.89
C LYS A 154 -10.14 -7.54 16.75
N LYS A 155 -10.66 -8.76 16.92
CA LYS A 155 -10.56 -9.82 15.90
C LYS A 155 -11.24 -9.43 14.60
N GLN A 156 -12.40 -8.76 14.66
CA GLN A 156 -13.12 -8.30 13.47
C GLN A 156 -12.30 -7.26 12.69
N ILE A 157 -11.74 -6.26 13.39
CA ILE A 157 -10.90 -5.22 12.78
C ILE A 157 -9.66 -5.83 12.12
N LEU A 158 -8.96 -6.73 12.80
CA LEU A 158 -7.78 -7.39 12.24
C LEU A 158 -8.13 -8.27 11.03
N ALA A 159 -9.25 -8.99 11.08
CA ALA A 159 -9.72 -9.81 9.97
C ALA A 159 -10.09 -8.98 8.73
N GLU A 160 -10.64 -7.77 8.92
CA GLU A 160 -10.88 -6.84 7.81
C GLU A 160 -9.57 -6.39 7.16
N ILE A 161 -8.57 -6.01 7.96
CA ILE A 161 -7.24 -5.64 7.45
C ILE A 161 -6.65 -6.77 6.60
N ASP A 162 -6.75 -8.01 7.07
CA ASP A 162 -6.27 -9.19 6.34
C ASP A 162 -7.06 -9.42 5.04
N THR A 163 -8.39 -9.29 5.10
CA THR A 163 -9.26 -9.45 3.92
C THR A 163 -8.94 -8.42 2.84
N LEU A 164 -8.83 -7.15 3.22
CA LEU A 164 -8.51 -6.06 2.29
C LEU A 164 -7.08 -6.21 1.72
N TYR A 165 -6.14 -6.71 2.52
CA TYR A 165 -4.81 -7.05 2.05
C TYR A 165 -4.84 -8.18 1.00
N GLU A 166 -5.61 -9.25 1.24
CA GLU A 166 -5.76 -10.34 0.28
C GLU A 166 -6.46 -9.91 -1.02
N GLU A 167 -7.46 -9.04 -0.93
CA GLU A 167 -8.12 -8.45 -2.09
C GLU A 167 -7.12 -7.65 -2.93
N TRP A 168 -6.32 -6.81 -2.29
CA TRP A 168 -5.27 -6.07 -2.99
C TRP A 168 -4.23 -6.98 -3.65
N LEU A 169 -3.79 -8.06 -2.99
CA LEU A 169 -2.85 -9.00 -3.59
C LEU A 169 -3.36 -9.62 -4.90
N LYS A 170 -4.68 -9.74 -5.08
CA LYS A 170 -5.30 -10.24 -6.32
C LYS A 170 -5.30 -9.20 -7.46
N THR A 171 -5.14 -7.91 -7.14
CA THR A 171 -5.06 -6.82 -8.13
C THR A 171 -3.67 -6.63 -8.73
N LEU A 172 -2.67 -7.26 -8.11
CA LEU A 172 -1.25 -7.15 -8.43
C LEU A 172 -0.85 -8.08 -9.57
#